data_AF-A0A3C0ADU2-F1
#
_entry.id   AF-A0A3C0ADU2-F1
#
_cell.length_a   1.000
_cell.length_b   1.000
_cell.length_c   1.000
_cell.angle_alpha   90.00
_cell.angle_beta   90.00
_cell.angle_gamma   90.00
#
_symmetry.space_group_name_H-M   'P 1'
#
loop_
_entity.id
_entity.type
_entity.pdbx_description
1 polymer ?
#
loop_
_entity_poly.entity_id
_entity_poly.type
_entity_poly.pdbx_seq_one_letter_code
_entity_poly.pdbx_strand_id
1 'polypeptide(L)'
;MELPVHKSSFLFHLTLESLQGKLKTQTSEHLVKVIPDRAPEIELSLYNQPEFIKPTDGLTVPVKVLDDFSVAELELHVQKLDDKVTVLKVPAPLLGKPAVEHEFKIDLEGLGAQQADIFTYRIRAADNREIPEPNVVWTTPRVFGIDKNADQQVSAGVVSRQQKLRDELQKIQQEFKEHKDQVDQKIAELNQVKEKEALKAADQDQLQELSKQERKLAQKLENLANELLQLPLYQKLAEQTQEVARTDFVKNHDTLKATADAENVKQARSDLKPVPKAMKGTEQKLDQLAQQYDKLVELENDLLNLNRLAEETDHLANDLLAFNDKLESTKPQSEQQAAPLQENPDGKQAASEKSKMEQKKEEAHQQRSPEMEKELANQQAELKHRQSRLAKDLDQLLERRPELVDAARNYQMKQLDSLVRQTSQLVEPQTQVAEAIQEQAPVAAGRPAAPQTAEQTREANPPATAQGENQPAQPA
;
A
#
# COMPACT_ATOMS: atom_id res chain seq x y z
N MET A 1 8.00 -6.79 59.87
CA MET A 1 7.94 -8.19 59.39
C MET A 1 8.95 -8.30 58.27
N GLU A 2 10.05 -9.01 58.49
CA GLU A 2 10.90 -9.44 57.37
C GLU A 2 10.19 -10.61 56.71
N LEU A 3 9.53 -10.35 55.57
CA LEU A 3 8.93 -11.41 54.78
C LEU A 3 10.06 -12.19 54.09
N PRO A 4 10.00 -13.53 53.99
CA PRO A 4 11.00 -14.31 53.28
C PRO A 4 10.83 -14.14 51.77
N VAL A 5 11.24 -12.98 51.25
CA VAL A 5 11.06 -12.55 49.84
C VAL A 5 11.86 -13.40 48.84
N HIS A 6 12.72 -14.31 49.33
CA HIS A 6 13.51 -15.22 48.50
C HIS A 6 12.80 -16.52 48.10
N LYS A 7 11.55 -16.73 48.53
CA LYS A 7 10.75 -17.91 48.16
C LYS A 7 9.60 -17.50 47.24
N SER A 8 9.38 -18.25 46.16
CA SER A 8 8.27 -18.07 45.20
C SER A 8 6.88 -18.23 45.84
N SER A 9 6.81 -18.80 47.04
CA SER A 9 5.64 -18.75 47.92
C SER A 9 6.05 -19.01 49.37
N PHE A 10 5.23 -18.55 50.32
CA PHE A 10 5.35 -18.92 51.72
C PHE A 10 3.97 -19.02 52.37
N LEU A 11 3.90 -19.83 53.41
CA LEU A 11 2.71 -19.95 54.27
C LEU A 11 2.92 -19.08 55.49
N PHE A 12 1.89 -18.35 55.91
CA PHE A 12 1.85 -17.71 57.22
C PHE A 12 0.55 -18.04 57.93
N HIS A 13 0.57 -17.91 59.25
CA HIS A 13 -0.62 -17.90 60.07
C HIS A 13 -0.47 -16.77 61.09
N LEU A 14 -1.57 -16.26 61.60
CA LEU A 14 -1.57 -15.26 62.64
C LEU A 14 -1.82 -15.96 63.98
N THR A 15 -0.91 -15.76 64.92
CA THR A 15 -1.12 -16.16 66.31
C THR A 15 -1.68 -14.97 67.07
N LEU A 16 -2.86 -15.14 67.64
CA LEU A 16 -3.53 -14.14 68.47
C LEU A 16 -3.39 -14.57 69.92
N GLU A 17 -2.75 -13.72 70.72
CA GLU A 17 -2.58 -13.93 72.16
C GLU A 17 -3.32 -12.83 72.92
N SER A 18 -4.07 -13.19 73.95
CA SER A 18 -4.72 -12.21 74.82
C SER A 18 -3.68 -11.43 75.60
N LEU A 19 -3.98 -10.17 75.96
CA LEU A 19 -3.06 -9.27 76.69
C LEU A 19 -2.52 -9.85 78.02
N GLN A 20 -3.20 -10.86 78.57
CA GLN A 20 -2.84 -11.53 79.83
C GLN A 20 -2.16 -12.89 79.59
N GLY A 21 -1.89 -13.27 78.34
CA GLY A 21 -1.21 -14.50 77.92
C GLY A 21 -2.01 -15.80 78.10
N LYS A 22 -3.28 -15.71 78.53
CA LYS A 22 -4.09 -16.87 78.93
C LYS A 22 -4.84 -17.55 77.77
N LEU A 23 -5.00 -16.88 76.65
CA LEU A 23 -5.68 -17.39 75.47
C LEU A 23 -4.79 -17.19 74.27
N LYS A 24 -4.39 -18.31 73.64
CA LYS A 24 -3.61 -18.34 72.41
C LYS A 24 -4.41 -19.09 71.37
N THR A 25 -4.74 -18.44 70.27
CA THR A 25 -5.39 -19.05 69.11
C THR A 25 -4.60 -18.77 67.85
N GLN A 26 -4.75 -19.61 66.84
CA GLN A 26 -4.02 -19.50 65.58
C GLN A 26 -5.00 -19.57 64.42
N THR A 27 -4.80 -18.73 63.41
CA THR A 27 -5.56 -18.85 62.15
C THR A 27 -5.13 -20.09 61.36
N SER A 28 -5.95 -20.49 60.39
CA SER A 28 -5.51 -21.42 59.34
C SER A 28 -4.29 -20.88 58.60
N GLU A 29 -3.54 -21.76 57.94
CA GLU A 29 -2.44 -21.37 57.07
C GLU A 29 -2.96 -20.60 55.85
N HIS A 30 -2.32 -19.48 55.56
CA HIS A 30 -2.57 -18.64 54.40
C HIS A 30 -1.38 -18.74 53.45
N LEU A 31 -1.63 -19.13 52.20
CA LEU A 31 -0.62 -19.19 51.14
C LEU A 31 -0.44 -17.82 50.51
N VAL A 32 0.79 -17.31 50.54
CA VAL A 32 1.21 -16.13 49.78
C VAL A 32 2.05 -16.62 48.60
N LYS A 33 1.65 -16.23 47.38
CA LYS A 33 2.44 -16.43 46.17
C LYS A 33 3.09 -15.11 45.78
N VAL A 34 4.39 -15.15 45.54
CA VAL A 34 5.16 -14.00 45.05
C VAL A 34 5.29 -14.18 43.55
N ILE A 35 4.61 -13.33 42.78
CA ILE A 35 4.73 -13.30 41.32
C ILE A 35 5.76 -12.22 40.99
N PRO A 36 6.87 -12.57 40.31
CA PRO A 36 7.83 -11.57 39.88
C PRO A 36 7.19 -10.72 38.79
N ASP A 37 7.34 -9.41 38.95
CA ASP A 37 7.00 -8.40 37.95
C ASP A 37 7.79 -8.65 36.66
N ARG A 38 7.12 -8.59 35.51
CA ARG A 38 7.73 -8.88 34.21
C ARG A 38 8.16 -7.58 33.54
N ALA A 39 8.92 -7.71 32.45
CA ALA A 39 9.16 -6.57 31.59
C ALA A 39 8.01 -6.47 30.58
N PRO A 40 7.70 -5.26 30.07
CA PRO A 40 6.74 -5.10 29.01
C PRO A 40 7.12 -5.91 27.76
N GLU A 41 6.12 -6.37 27.02
CA GLU A 41 6.26 -7.04 25.73
C GLU A 41 5.85 -6.08 24.61
N ILE A 42 6.72 -5.89 23.61
CA ILE A 42 6.45 -5.03 22.45
C ILE A 42 6.12 -5.90 21.24
N GLU A 43 4.90 -5.75 20.74
CA GLU A 43 4.44 -6.29 19.47
C GLU A 43 4.52 -5.21 18.38
N LEU A 44 5.32 -5.49 17.35
CA LEU A 44 5.36 -4.69 16.12
C LEU A 44 4.50 -5.36 15.07
N SER A 45 3.57 -4.63 14.46
CA SER A 45 2.89 -5.12 13.25
C SER A 45 3.93 -5.20 12.13
N LEU A 46 4.40 -6.43 11.89
CA LEU A 46 5.71 -6.73 11.31
C LEU A 46 5.73 -6.82 9.79
N TYR A 47 4.68 -6.40 9.10
CA TYR A 47 4.49 -6.78 7.71
C TYR A 47 4.75 -5.59 6.80
N ASN A 48 5.88 -5.65 6.08
CA ASN A 48 6.30 -4.72 5.03
C ASN A 48 6.64 -3.31 5.50
N GLN A 49 7.69 -3.17 6.31
CA GLN A 49 8.36 -1.88 6.30
C GLN A 49 9.16 -1.74 5.01
N PRO A 50 8.95 -0.64 4.26
CA PRO A 50 9.71 -0.40 3.05
C PRO A 50 11.19 -0.23 3.42
N GLU A 51 12.06 -0.95 2.69
CA GLU A 51 13.51 -0.82 2.81
C GLU A 51 13.96 0.59 2.36
N PHE A 52 13.18 1.22 1.48
CA PHE A 52 13.44 2.56 0.94
C PHE A 52 12.17 3.41 0.96
N ILE A 53 12.29 4.67 1.37
CA ILE A 53 11.18 5.63 1.48
C ILE A 53 11.56 6.92 0.75
N LYS A 54 10.60 7.62 0.14
CA LYS A 54 10.89 8.91 -0.49
C LYS A 54 11.26 9.95 0.57
N PRO A 55 12.10 10.94 0.23
CA PRO A 55 12.42 12.04 1.15
C PRO A 55 11.21 12.82 1.67
N THR A 56 10.12 12.86 0.90
CA THR A 56 8.90 13.63 1.19
C THR A 56 7.81 12.83 1.89
N ASP A 57 7.98 11.51 2.04
CA ASP A 57 6.96 10.65 2.62
C ASP A 57 7.13 10.55 4.14
N GLY A 58 6.05 10.24 4.85
CA GLY A 58 6.10 9.92 6.28
C GLY A 58 6.21 8.41 6.50
N LEU A 59 7.03 7.97 7.47
CA LEU A 59 7.03 6.57 7.91
C LEU A 59 6.13 6.38 9.12
N THR A 60 5.13 5.53 8.97
CA THR A 60 4.22 5.14 10.04
C THR A 60 4.67 3.83 10.69
N VAL A 61 4.76 3.80 12.02
CA VAL A 61 5.15 2.62 12.80
C VAL A 61 4.06 2.31 13.84
N PRO A 62 3.16 1.35 13.56
CA PRO A 62 2.18 0.86 14.54
C PRO A 62 2.87 -0.04 15.58
N VAL A 63 2.55 0.19 16.85
CA VAL A 63 3.15 -0.49 17.99
C VAL A 63 2.07 -0.86 18.98
N LYS A 64 2.14 -2.08 19.51
CA LYS A 64 1.37 -2.53 20.64
C LYS A 64 2.31 -2.96 21.75
N VAL A 65 2.03 -2.52 22.98
CA VAL A 65 2.81 -2.90 24.16
C VAL A 65 1.88 -3.46 25.21
N LEU A 66 2.28 -4.58 25.80
CA LEU A 66 1.56 -5.29 26.85
C LEU A 66 2.43 -5.37 28.10
N ASP A 67 1.82 -5.19 29.26
CA ASP A 67 2.47 -5.29 30.56
C ASP A 67 1.49 -5.89 31.58
N ASP A 68 2.00 -6.58 32.60
CA ASP A 68 1.17 -7.19 33.65
C ASP A 68 0.65 -6.17 34.67
N PHE A 69 1.25 -4.99 34.78
CA PHE A 69 0.79 -3.90 35.63
C PHE A 69 0.37 -2.68 34.81
N SER A 70 1.32 -1.96 34.21
CA SER A 70 1.04 -0.87 33.28
C SER A 70 2.29 -0.37 32.56
N VAL A 71 2.09 0.06 31.32
CA VAL A 71 3.12 0.74 30.54
C VAL A 71 3.22 2.20 30.98
N ALA A 72 4.35 2.60 31.55
CA ALA A 72 4.58 3.97 31.99
C ALA A 72 5.23 4.84 30.90
N GLU A 73 6.09 4.27 30.06
CA GLU A 73 6.74 4.99 28.96
C GLU A 73 6.68 4.17 27.67
N LEU A 74 6.42 4.84 26.55
CA LEU A 74 6.53 4.28 25.20
C LEU A 74 7.10 5.34 24.26
N GLU A 75 8.21 5.04 23.63
CA GLU A 75 8.99 5.97 22.81
C GLU A 75 9.51 5.31 21.53
N LEU A 76 9.49 6.05 20.42
CA LEU A 76 10.21 5.71 19.20
C LEU A 76 11.46 6.59 19.09
N HIS A 77 12.61 5.95 18.93
CA HIS A 77 13.90 6.58 18.75
C HIS A 77 14.32 6.40 17.29
N VAL A 78 14.42 7.48 16.53
CA VAL A 78 14.84 7.49 15.13
C VAL A 78 16.10 8.32 14.96
N GLN A 79 17.03 7.85 14.15
CA GLN A 79 18.35 8.44 13.98
C GLN A 79 18.81 8.31 12.53
N LYS A 80 19.19 9.42 11.91
CA LYS A 80 19.97 9.41 10.67
C LYS A 80 21.41 8.98 10.99
N LEU A 81 22.04 8.23 10.10
CA LEU A 81 23.41 7.72 10.30
C LEU A 81 24.34 8.83 10.80
N ASP A 82 25.00 8.60 11.94
CA ASP A 82 25.92 9.54 12.64
C ASP A 82 25.31 10.86 13.15
N ASP A 83 23.98 10.99 13.16
CA ASP A 83 23.26 12.18 13.64
C ASP A 83 22.66 11.99 15.04
N LYS A 84 22.05 13.05 15.59
CA LYS A 84 21.37 12.97 16.90
C LYS A 84 20.09 12.14 16.80
N VAL A 85 19.83 11.36 17.86
CA VAL A 85 18.57 10.61 18.01
C VAL A 85 17.42 11.58 18.23
N THR A 86 16.39 11.46 17.42
CA THR A 86 15.08 12.11 17.63
C THR A 86 14.16 11.13 18.35
N VAL A 87 13.51 11.61 19.42
CA VAL A 87 12.64 10.79 20.26
C VAL A 87 11.20 11.27 20.12
N LEU A 88 10.34 10.39 19.63
CA LEU A 88 8.89 10.57 19.59
C LEU A 88 8.28 9.83 20.80
N LYS A 89 7.48 10.53 21.61
CA LYS A 89 6.88 9.96 22.82
C LYS A 89 5.38 9.79 22.65
N VAL A 90 4.83 8.72 23.21
CA VAL A 90 3.38 8.55 23.31
C VAL A 90 2.78 9.60 24.26
N PRO A 91 1.64 10.23 23.91
CA PRO A 91 0.95 11.13 24.81
C PRO A 91 0.58 10.49 26.16
N ALA A 92 0.83 11.22 27.26
CA ALA A 92 0.55 10.75 28.62
C ALA A 92 -0.86 10.16 28.86
N PRO A 93 -1.96 10.67 28.25
CA PRO A 93 -3.30 10.10 28.43
C PRO A 93 -3.47 8.67 27.89
N LEU A 94 -2.56 8.20 27.03
CA LEU A 94 -2.59 6.85 26.48
C LEU A 94 -1.79 5.85 27.33
N LEU A 95 -0.95 6.33 28.26
CA LEU A 95 -0.09 5.53 29.14
C LEU A 95 -0.81 5.18 30.45
N GLY A 96 -0.15 4.39 31.31
CA GLY A 96 -0.69 3.94 32.59
C GLY A 96 -1.73 2.81 32.47
N LYS A 97 -1.70 2.08 31.35
CA LYS A 97 -2.60 0.96 31.06
C LYS A 97 -1.78 -0.32 30.85
N PRO A 98 -2.35 -1.52 31.14
CA PRO A 98 -1.71 -2.80 30.83
C PRO A 98 -1.49 -3.05 29.34
N ALA A 99 -2.24 -2.36 28.48
CA ALA A 99 -2.09 -2.45 27.02
C ALA A 99 -2.13 -1.05 26.42
N VAL A 100 -1.13 -0.74 25.59
CA VAL A 100 -1.03 0.54 24.88
C VAL A 100 -0.81 0.25 23.39
N GLU A 101 -1.73 0.75 22.56
CA GLU A 101 -1.61 0.72 21.11
C GLU A 101 -1.39 2.16 20.62
N HIS A 102 -0.36 2.37 19.80
CA HIS A 102 -0.02 3.67 19.26
C HIS A 102 0.60 3.57 17.86
N GLU A 103 0.42 4.62 17.07
CA GLU A 103 0.96 4.74 15.73
C GLU A 103 1.91 5.95 15.68
N PHE A 104 3.21 5.68 15.62
CA PHE A 104 4.20 6.74 15.47
C PHE A 104 4.29 7.20 14.02
N LYS A 105 4.30 8.51 13.81
CA LYS A 105 4.54 9.12 12.50
C LYS A 105 5.91 9.78 12.50
N ILE A 106 6.81 9.27 11.67
CA ILE A 106 8.14 9.83 11.47
C ILE A 106 8.06 10.79 10.28
N ASP A 107 8.24 12.07 10.57
CA ASP A 107 8.32 13.14 9.59
C ASP A 107 9.74 13.21 9.01
N LEU A 108 9.94 12.66 7.80
CA LEU A 108 11.25 12.61 7.15
C LEU A 108 11.69 13.98 6.65
N GLU A 109 10.75 14.84 6.25
CA GLU A 109 11.05 16.20 5.80
C GLU A 109 11.55 17.04 6.98
N GLY A 110 10.86 16.99 8.12
CA GLY A 110 11.28 17.63 9.37
C GLY A 110 12.63 17.12 9.92
N LEU A 111 13.01 15.89 9.57
CA LEU A 111 14.31 15.30 9.89
C LEU A 111 15.40 15.60 8.86
N GLY A 112 15.10 16.34 7.79
CA GLY A 112 16.07 16.71 6.76
C GLY A 112 16.55 15.52 5.93
N ALA A 113 15.67 14.56 5.66
CA ALA A 113 15.97 13.40 4.83
C ALA A 113 16.35 13.80 3.40
N GLN A 114 17.45 13.22 2.91
CA GLN A 114 17.99 13.42 1.55
C GLN A 114 18.24 12.07 0.89
N GLN A 115 18.33 12.06 -0.45
CA GLN A 115 18.65 10.85 -1.22
C GLN A 115 19.90 10.14 -0.66
N ALA A 116 19.82 8.81 -0.54
CA ALA A 116 20.86 7.93 -0.04
C ALA A 116 21.17 8.07 1.46
N ASP A 117 20.40 8.87 2.21
CA ASP A 117 20.45 8.82 3.66
C ASP A 117 19.98 7.46 4.17
N ILE A 118 20.53 7.05 5.31
CA ILE A 118 20.17 5.84 6.01
C ILE A 118 19.71 6.23 7.40
N PHE A 119 18.53 5.77 7.78
CA PHE A 119 17.96 5.96 9.10
C PHE A 119 17.89 4.63 9.83
N THR A 120 18.10 4.68 11.14
CA THR A 120 17.86 3.58 12.05
C THR A 120 16.79 4.01 13.05
N TYR A 121 15.85 3.13 13.36
CA TYR A 121 14.89 3.38 14.43
C TYR A 121 14.70 2.16 15.35
N ARG A 122 14.30 2.41 16.59
CA ARG A 122 14.00 1.41 17.62
C ARG A 122 12.94 1.94 18.58
N ILE A 123 12.22 1.03 19.22
CA ILE A 123 11.19 1.38 20.20
C ILE A 123 11.69 1.01 21.60
N ARG A 124 11.35 1.86 22.56
CA ARG A 124 11.60 1.68 23.99
C ARG A 124 10.26 1.67 24.72
N ALA A 125 10.07 0.70 25.59
CA ALA A 125 8.96 0.69 26.55
C ALA A 125 9.49 0.49 27.97
N ALA A 126 8.80 1.09 28.95
CA ALA A 126 9.06 0.89 30.37
C ALA A 126 7.76 0.68 31.15
N ASP A 127 7.82 -0.16 32.18
CA ASP A 127 6.72 -0.35 33.13
C ASP A 127 6.65 0.79 34.17
N ASN A 128 5.70 0.71 35.10
CA ASN A 128 5.54 1.66 36.20
C ASN A 128 6.22 1.25 37.51
N ARG A 129 7.19 0.33 37.48
CA ARG A 129 7.82 -0.19 38.69
C ARG A 129 8.79 0.82 39.30
N GLU A 130 8.56 1.24 40.54
CA GLU A 130 9.42 2.22 41.21
C GLU A 130 10.67 1.60 41.87
N ILE A 131 10.60 0.36 42.36
CA ILE A 131 11.66 -0.29 43.15
C ILE A 131 11.96 -1.70 42.60
N PRO A 132 13.23 -2.06 42.30
CA PRO A 132 14.43 -1.23 42.41
C PRO A 132 14.53 -0.16 41.30
N GLU A 133 14.01 -0.43 40.11
CA GLU A 133 13.85 0.51 38.99
C GLU A 133 12.84 -0.08 37.98
N PRO A 134 12.29 0.73 37.04
CA PRO A 134 11.39 0.24 36.01
C PRO A 134 12.02 -0.83 35.12
N ASN A 135 11.26 -1.86 34.75
CA ASN A 135 11.70 -2.79 33.71
C ASN A 135 11.63 -2.08 32.35
N VAL A 136 12.75 -2.03 31.64
CA VAL A 136 12.86 -1.38 30.32
C VAL A 136 13.18 -2.42 29.25
N VAL A 137 12.44 -2.35 28.14
CA VAL A 137 12.66 -3.20 26.96
C VAL A 137 12.91 -2.34 25.72
N TRP A 138 13.77 -2.84 24.83
CA TRP A 138 14.07 -2.23 23.54
C TRP A 138 13.84 -3.23 22.42
N THR A 139 13.31 -2.76 21.29
CA THR A 139 13.26 -3.56 20.06
C THR A 139 14.64 -3.62 19.41
N THR A 140 14.83 -4.61 18.53
CA THR A 140 15.97 -4.61 17.61
C THR A 140 15.94 -3.35 16.73
N PRO A 141 17.11 -2.75 16.44
CA PRO A 141 17.20 -1.61 15.54
C PRO A 141 16.80 -2.03 14.12
N ARG A 142 16.06 -1.16 13.44
CA ARG A 142 15.62 -1.34 12.06
C ARG A 142 16.14 -0.23 11.20
N VAL A 143 16.53 -0.56 9.98
CA VAL A 143 17.19 0.35 9.05
C VAL A 143 16.31 0.55 7.83
N PHE A 144 16.23 1.79 7.35
CA PHE A 144 15.63 2.13 6.07
C PHE A 144 16.48 3.19 5.36
N GLY A 145 16.50 3.14 4.03
CA GLY A 145 17.14 4.12 3.17
C GLY A 145 16.16 5.16 2.65
N ILE A 146 16.69 6.30 2.23
CA ILE A 146 15.93 7.32 1.51
C ILE A 146 16.23 7.21 0.03
N ASP A 147 15.20 6.90 -0.77
CA ASP A 147 15.29 6.85 -2.23
C ASP A 147 14.09 7.53 -2.87
N LYS A 148 14.34 8.50 -3.74
CA LYS A 148 13.35 9.15 -4.59
C LYS A 148 12.65 8.16 -5.53
N ASN A 149 13.27 7.02 -5.81
CA ASN A 149 12.71 5.92 -6.60
C ASN A 149 12.17 4.78 -5.72
N ALA A 150 11.92 5.02 -4.43
CA ALA A 150 11.40 4.03 -3.50
C ALA A 150 10.19 3.25 -4.06
N ASP A 151 9.24 3.92 -4.73
CA ASP A 151 8.10 3.25 -5.37
C ASP A 151 8.50 2.20 -6.40
N GLN A 152 9.56 2.47 -7.16
CA GLN A 152 10.06 1.56 -8.19
C GLN A 152 10.74 0.34 -7.56
N GLN A 153 11.42 0.53 -6.42
CA GLN A 153 12.01 -0.58 -5.67
C GLN A 153 10.98 -1.40 -4.90
N VAL A 154 9.97 -0.75 -4.30
CA VAL A 154 8.82 -1.44 -3.69
C VAL A 154 8.09 -2.25 -4.76
N SER A 155 7.84 -1.67 -5.94
CA SER A 155 7.24 -2.37 -7.08
C SER A 155 8.12 -3.53 -7.56
N ALA A 156 9.44 -3.34 -7.68
CA ALA A 156 10.37 -4.41 -8.06
C ALA A 156 10.42 -5.55 -7.02
N GLY A 157 10.39 -5.22 -5.72
CA GLY A 157 10.33 -6.19 -4.63
C GLY A 157 9.02 -6.98 -4.63
N VAL A 158 7.88 -6.31 -4.86
CA VAL A 158 6.58 -6.95 -5.02
C VAL A 158 6.59 -7.89 -6.22
N VAL A 159 7.05 -7.44 -7.40
CA VAL A 159 7.13 -8.27 -8.61
C VAL A 159 8.04 -9.48 -8.40
N SER A 160 9.22 -9.29 -7.79
CA SER A 160 10.15 -10.39 -7.51
C SER A 160 9.55 -11.41 -6.54
N ARG A 161 8.87 -10.95 -5.48
CA ARG A 161 8.18 -11.82 -4.53
C ARG A 161 7.04 -12.57 -5.21
N GLN A 162 6.24 -11.89 -6.03
CA GLN A 162 5.16 -12.51 -6.78
C GLN A 162 5.69 -13.61 -7.72
N GLN A 163 6.78 -13.33 -8.44
CA GLN A 163 7.40 -14.32 -9.32
C GLN A 163 7.91 -15.54 -8.52
N LYS A 164 8.60 -15.32 -7.39
CA LYS A 164 9.07 -16.41 -6.53
C LYS A 164 7.92 -17.34 -6.08
N LEU A 165 6.85 -16.75 -5.55
CA LEU A 165 5.70 -17.52 -5.05
C LEU A 165 4.97 -18.27 -6.19
N ARG A 166 4.85 -17.63 -7.37
CA ARG A 166 4.32 -18.27 -8.58
C ARG A 166 5.16 -19.48 -8.98
N ASP A 167 6.47 -19.30 -9.07
CA ASP A 167 7.40 -20.35 -9.50
C ASP A 167 7.40 -21.52 -8.50
N GLU A 168 7.34 -21.25 -7.20
CA GLU A 168 7.22 -22.26 -6.15
C GLU A 168 5.92 -23.06 -6.27
N LEU A 169 4.78 -22.40 -6.48
CA LEU A 169 3.49 -23.07 -6.66
C LEU A 169 3.46 -23.93 -7.93
N GLN A 170 3.96 -23.40 -9.06
CA GLN A 170 4.07 -24.14 -10.32
C GLN A 170 4.97 -25.37 -10.19
N LYS A 171 6.10 -25.22 -9.47
CA LYS A 171 6.99 -26.33 -9.18
C LYS A 171 6.30 -27.41 -8.35
N ILE A 172 5.53 -27.04 -7.32
CA ILE A 172 4.76 -28.01 -6.54
C ILE A 172 3.70 -28.71 -7.39
N GLN A 173 2.98 -27.98 -8.25
CA GLN A 173 2.02 -28.57 -9.19
C GLN A 173 2.67 -29.60 -10.11
N GLN A 174 3.83 -29.26 -10.69
CA GLN A 174 4.56 -30.17 -11.57
C GLN A 174 5.07 -31.41 -10.82
N GLU A 175 5.74 -31.23 -9.67
CA GLU A 175 6.23 -32.34 -8.87
C GLU A 175 5.09 -33.24 -8.37
N PHE A 176 3.92 -32.66 -8.02
CA PHE A 176 2.74 -33.43 -7.63
C PHE A 176 2.17 -34.22 -8.80
N LYS A 177 2.12 -33.64 -10.01
CA LYS A 177 1.65 -34.35 -11.20
C LYS A 177 2.55 -35.53 -11.54
N GLU A 178 3.86 -35.33 -11.51
CA GLU A 178 4.85 -36.40 -11.69
C GLU A 178 4.70 -37.48 -10.61
N HIS A 179 4.50 -37.09 -9.35
CA HIS A 179 4.27 -38.02 -8.24
C HIS A 179 2.99 -38.84 -8.42
N LYS A 180 1.89 -38.20 -8.81
CA LYS A 180 0.61 -38.86 -9.11
C LYS A 180 0.76 -39.87 -10.24
N ASP A 181 1.48 -39.53 -11.31
CA ASP A 181 1.72 -40.47 -12.43
C ASP A 181 2.52 -41.71 -11.97
N GLN A 182 3.49 -41.54 -11.06
CA GLN A 182 4.23 -42.66 -10.46
C GLN A 182 3.33 -43.55 -9.58
N VAL A 183 2.42 -42.95 -8.81
CA VAL A 183 1.45 -43.68 -8.00
C VAL A 183 0.46 -44.45 -8.88
N ASP A 184 -0.08 -43.82 -9.93
CA ASP A 184 -0.98 -44.46 -10.89
C ASP A 184 -0.29 -45.62 -11.62
N GLN A 185 0.98 -45.45 -12.01
CA GLN A 185 1.79 -46.53 -12.57
C GLN A 185 1.95 -47.70 -11.58
N LYS A 186 2.26 -47.40 -10.31
CA LYS A 186 2.40 -48.44 -9.28
C LYS A 186 1.09 -49.20 -9.07
N ILE A 187 -0.04 -48.50 -9.06
CA ILE A 187 -1.37 -49.12 -8.97
C ILE A 187 -1.61 -50.03 -10.18
N ALA A 188 -1.26 -49.59 -11.38
CA ALA A 188 -1.41 -50.39 -12.61
C ALA A 188 -0.54 -51.66 -12.58
N GLU A 189 0.71 -51.58 -12.10
CA GLU A 189 1.59 -52.73 -11.91
C GLU A 189 0.99 -53.73 -10.92
N LEU A 190 0.54 -53.25 -9.75
CA LEU A 190 -0.10 -54.08 -8.73
C LEU A 190 -1.38 -54.74 -9.25
N ASN A 191 -2.09 -54.13 -10.21
CA ASN A 191 -3.27 -54.69 -10.87
C ASN A 191 -2.97 -55.86 -11.84
N GLN A 192 -1.72 -56.05 -12.25
CA GLN A 192 -1.31 -57.18 -13.11
C GLN A 192 -0.86 -58.41 -12.31
N VAL A 193 -0.55 -58.25 -11.02
CA VAL A 193 -0.14 -59.34 -10.12
C VAL A 193 -1.33 -60.24 -9.75
N LYS A 194 -1.13 -61.47 -9.27
CA LYS A 194 -2.26 -62.29 -8.80
C LYS A 194 -2.67 -61.86 -7.39
N GLU A 195 -3.97 -61.71 -7.16
CA GLU A 195 -4.52 -61.16 -5.90
C GLU A 195 -4.12 -61.92 -4.63
N LYS A 196 -3.90 -63.23 -4.72
CA LYS A 196 -3.52 -64.09 -3.58
C LYS A 196 -2.02 -64.10 -3.28
N GLU A 197 -1.21 -63.46 -4.12
CA GLU A 197 0.23 -63.36 -3.86
C GLU A 197 0.49 -62.36 -2.73
N ALA A 198 1.51 -62.67 -1.92
CA ALA A 198 2.04 -61.74 -0.93
C ALA A 198 2.61 -60.51 -1.64
N LEU A 199 2.52 -59.34 -1.00
CA LEU A 199 3.12 -58.12 -1.51
C LEU A 199 4.66 -58.29 -1.47
N LYS A 200 5.34 -58.03 -2.60
CA LYS A 200 6.80 -58.22 -2.66
C LYS A 200 7.50 -57.09 -1.91
N ALA A 201 8.63 -57.38 -1.27
CA ALA A 201 9.43 -56.37 -0.57
C ALA A 201 9.75 -55.14 -1.44
N ALA A 202 10.07 -55.35 -2.73
CA ALA A 202 10.31 -54.24 -3.67
C ALA A 202 9.08 -53.34 -3.89
N ASP A 203 7.86 -53.91 -3.87
CA ASP A 203 6.62 -53.14 -4.00
C ASP A 203 6.36 -52.34 -2.71
N GLN A 204 6.67 -52.93 -1.54
CA GLN A 204 6.57 -52.26 -0.24
C GLN A 204 7.53 -51.07 -0.16
N ASP A 205 8.81 -51.28 -0.53
CA ASP A 205 9.83 -50.23 -0.54
C ASP A 205 9.44 -49.07 -1.47
N GLN A 206 8.90 -49.37 -2.65
CA GLN A 206 8.42 -48.35 -3.57
C GLN A 206 7.22 -47.57 -3.01
N LEU A 207 6.23 -48.24 -2.41
CA LEU A 207 5.10 -47.56 -1.77
C LEU A 207 5.55 -46.69 -0.59
N GLN A 208 6.53 -47.13 0.19
CA GLN A 208 7.14 -46.31 1.24
C GLN A 208 7.87 -45.09 0.68
N GLU A 209 8.59 -45.24 -0.43
CA GLU A 209 9.27 -44.10 -1.06
C GLU A 209 8.27 -43.09 -1.64
N LEU A 210 7.22 -43.56 -2.30
CA LEU A 210 6.12 -42.71 -2.77
C LEU A 210 5.46 -41.98 -1.59
N SER A 211 5.20 -42.67 -0.48
CA SER A 211 4.69 -42.06 0.75
C SER A 211 5.62 -40.96 1.27
N LYS A 212 6.95 -41.15 1.26
CA LYS A 212 7.91 -40.12 1.67
C LYS A 212 7.92 -38.91 0.72
N GLN A 213 7.77 -39.13 -0.58
CA GLN A 213 7.66 -38.04 -1.56
C GLN A 213 6.40 -37.21 -1.32
N GLU A 214 5.24 -37.83 -1.08
CA GLU A 214 3.99 -37.14 -0.75
C GLU A 214 4.16 -36.25 0.49
N ARG A 215 4.83 -36.75 1.53
CA ARG A 215 5.14 -35.96 2.73
C ARG A 215 6.08 -34.78 2.44
N LYS A 216 7.07 -34.94 1.56
CA LYS A 216 7.96 -33.84 1.17
C LYS A 216 7.19 -32.76 0.41
N LEU A 217 6.28 -33.14 -0.48
CA LEU A 217 5.40 -32.20 -1.17
C LEU A 217 4.47 -31.46 -0.21
N ALA A 218 3.89 -32.18 0.75
CA ALA A 218 3.09 -31.57 1.82
C ALA A 218 3.87 -30.50 2.58
N GLN A 219 5.14 -30.77 2.93
CA GLN A 219 5.99 -29.80 3.62
C GLN A 219 6.32 -28.58 2.76
N LYS A 220 6.57 -28.76 1.46
CA LYS A 220 6.79 -27.64 0.53
C LYS A 220 5.55 -26.76 0.44
N LEU A 221 4.37 -27.38 0.32
CA LEU A 221 3.10 -26.68 0.25
C LEU A 221 2.78 -25.93 1.56
N GLU A 222 3.09 -26.53 2.71
CA GLU A 222 2.96 -25.88 4.02
C GLU A 222 3.89 -24.66 4.15
N ASN A 223 5.14 -24.77 3.69
CA ASN A 223 6.08 -23.65 3.69
C ASN A 223 5.57 -22.50 2.80
N LEU A 224 5.10 -22.80 1.59
CA LEU A 224 4.48 -21.82 0.71
C LEU A 224 3.27 -21.15 1.38
N ALA A 225 2.44 -21.93 2.05
CA ALA A 225 1.30 -21.40 2.77
C ALA A 225 1.72 -20.45 3.91
N ASN A 226 2.80 -20.76 4.63
CA ASN A 226 3.34 -19.88 5.66
C ASN A 226 3.88 -18.57 5.07
N GLU A 227 4.53 -18.61 3.91
CA GLU A 227 4.96 -17.39 3.18
C GLU A 227 3.74 -16.54 2.77
N LEU A 228 2.69 -17.17 2.21
CA LEU A 228 1.45 -16.48 1.86
C LEU A 228 0.73 -15.89 3.07
N LEU A 229 0.78 -16.56 4.23
CA LEU A 229 0.13 -16.09 5.46
C LEU A 229 0.74 -14.78 5.98
N GLN A 230 2.02 -14.51 5.65
CA GLN A 230 2.66 -13.24 5.99
C GLN A 230 2.10 -12.06 5.16
N LEU A 231 1.33 -12.32 4.11
CA LEU A 231 0.81 -11.30 3.22
C LEU A 231 -0.70 -11.10 3.47
N PRO A 232 -1.16 -9.93 3.95
CA PRO A 232 -2.55 -9.70 4.31
C PRO A 232 -3.56 -10.05 3.22
N LEU A 233 -3.24 -9.72 1.96
CA LEU A 233 -4.10 -10.00 0.81
C LEU A 233 -4.26 -11.50 0.52
N TYR A 234 -3.30 -12.33 0.96
CA TYR A 234 -3.21 -13.75 0.63
C TYR A 234 -3.58 -14.68 1.79
N GLN A 235 -4.00 -14.16 2.95
CA GLN A 235 -4.33 -14.97 4.14
C GLN A 235 -5.32 -16.09 3.86
N LYS A 236 -6.42 -15.80 3.15
CA LYS A 236 -7.41 -16.80 2.79
C LYS A 236 -6.83 -17.89 1.86
N LEU A 237 -5.97 -17.50 0.92
CA LEU A 237 -5.28 -18.44 0.04
C LEU A 237 -4.30 -19.31 0.85
N ALA A 238 -3.60 -18.72 1.82
CA ALA A 238 -2.72 -19.45 2.73
C ALA A 238 -3.47 -20.51 3.53
N GLU A 239 -4.63 -20.17 4.11
CA GLU A 239 -5.48 -21.12 4.84
C GLU A 239 -5.91 -22.30 3.96
N GLN A 240 -6.35 -22.02 2.73
CA GLN A 240 -6.73 -23.05 1.76
C GLN A 240 -5.53 -23.92 1.35
N THR A 241 -4.36 -23.32 1.20
CA THR A 241 -3.10 -24.01 0.88
C THR A 241 -2.68 -24.94 2.03
N GLN A 242 -2.77 -24.47 3.28
CA GLN A 242 -2.55 -25.29 4.48
C GLN A 242 -3.57 -26.44 4.57
N GLU A 243 -4.85 -26.19 4.26
CA GLU A 243 -5.88 -27.22 4.28
C GLU A 243 -5.54 -28.38 3.33
N VAL A 244 -5.11 -28.05 2.09
CA VAL A 244 -4.67 -29.06 1.12
C VAL A 244 -3.45 -29.83 1.64
N ALA A 245 -2.43 -29.14 2.15
CA ALA A 245 -1.22 -29.77 2.70
C ALA A 245 -1.51 -30.70 3.89
N ARG A 246 -2.36 -30.26 4.82
CA ARG A 246 -2.63 -30.97 6.09
C ARG A 246 -3.72 -32.02 5.98
N THR A 247 -4.59 -31.94 4.98
CA THR A 247 -5.72 -32.85 4.82
C THR A 247 -5.48 -33.82 3.68
N ASP A 248 -5.31 -33.32 2.46
CA ASP A 248 -5.30 -34.17 1.27
C ASP A 248 -3.98 -34.94 1.18
N PHE A 249 -2.84 -34.24 1.27
CA PHE A 249 -1.52 -34.87 1.21
C PHE A 249 -1.29 -35.83 2.38
N VAL A 250 -1.73 -35.48 3.60
CA VAL A 250 -1.61 -36.36 4.78
C VAL A 250 -2.42 -37.64 4.57
N LYS A 251 -3.66 -37.54 4.08
CA LYS A 251 -4.49 -38.72 3.79
C LYS A 251 -3.86 -39.63 2.73
N ASN A 252 -3.32 -39.06 1.65
CA ASN A 252 -2.63 -39.82 0.62
C ASN A 252 -1.36 -40.48 1.18
N HIS A 253 -0.55 -39.74 1.94
CA HIS A 253 0.64 -40.24 2.62
C HIS A 253 0.34 -41.46 3.50
N ASP A 254 -0.66 -41.32 4.37
CA ASP A 254 -1.07 -42.37 5.31
C ASP A 254 -1.61 -43.60 4.58
N THR A 255 -2.38 -43.40 3.50
CA THR A 255 -2.90 -44.50 2.68
C THR A 255 -1.77 -45.27 2.00
N LEU A 256 -0.83 -44.57 1.36
CA LEU A 256 0.34 -45.20 0.71
C LEU A 256 1.22 -45.93 1.73
N LYS A 257 1.42 -45.33 2.91
CA LYS A 257 2.20 -45.92 4.00
C LYS A 257 1.55 -47.20 4.54
N ALA A 258 0.26 -47.14 4.86
CA ALA A 258 -0.49 -48.30 5.36
C ALA A 258 -0.55 -49.43 4.32
N THR A 259 -0.68 -49.07 3.04
CA THR A 259 -0.68 -50.05 1.94
C THR A 259 0.66 -50.79 1.82
N ALA A 260 1.78 -50.14 2.13
CA ALA A 260 3.09 -50.81 2.12
C ALA A 260 3.17 -51.96 3.13
N ASP A 261 2.38 -51.90 4.21
CA ASP A 261 2.31 -52.95 5.25
C ASP A 261 1.22 -54.00 4.95
N ALA A 262 0.58 -53.96 3.78
CA ALA A 262 -0.48 -54.91 3.41
C ALA A 262 0.05 -56.34 3.27
N GLU A 263 -0.68 -57.32 3.81
CA GLU A 263 -0.28 -58.73 3.81
C GLU A 263 -0.26 -59.35 2.39
N ASN A 264 -1.12 -58.88 1.50
CA ASN A 264 -1.28 -59.43 0.15
C ASN A 264 -1.75 -58.37 -0.85
N VAL A 265 -1.62 -58.70 -2.13
CA VAL A 265 -1.97 -57.80 -3.25
C VAL A 265 -3.46 -57.42 -3.25
N LYS A 266 -4.36 -58.32 -2.82
CA LYS A 266 -5.79 -58.00 -2.73
C LYS A 266 -6.06 -56.86 -1.76
N GLN A 267 -5.45 -56.90 -0.57
CA GLN A 267 -5.58 -55.84 0.43
C GLN A 267 -4.99 -54.52 -0.10
N ALA A 268 -3.76 -54.57 -0.66
CA ALA A 268 -3.11 -53.39 -1.23
C ALA A 268 -3.96 -52.71 -2.32
N ARG A 269 -4.57 -53.49 -3.24
CA ARG A 269 -5.47 -52.94 -4.27
C ARG A 269 -6.72 -52.29 -3.69
N SER A 270 -7.28 -52.87 -2.63
CA SER A 270 -8.45 -52.32 -1.95
C SER A 270 -8.13 -50.96 -1.33
N ASP A 271 -6.98 -50.87 -0.66
CA ASP A 271 -6.53 -49.65 0.04
C ASP A 271 -6.16 -48.54 -0.95
N LEU A 272 -5.58 -48.88 -2.10
CA LEU A 272 -5.21 -47.93 -3.15
C LEU A 272 -6.37 -47.51 -4.07
N LYS A 273 -7.49 -48.23 -4.05
CA LYS A 273 -8.65 -47.94 -4.92
C LYS A 273 -9.14 -46.47 -4.89
N PRO A 274 -9.24 -45.78 -3.74
CA PRO A 274 -9.64 -44.38 -3.70
C PRO A 274 -8.55 -43.38 -4.13
N VAL A 275 -7.27 -43.78 -4.12
CA VAL A 275 -6.12 -42.88 -4.27
C VAL A 275 -6.12 -42.10 -5.58
N PRO A 276 -6.34 -42.71 -6.77
CA PRO A 276 -6.34 -41.96 -8.03
C PRO A 276 -7.38 -40.84 -8.08
N LYS A 277 -8.57 -41.09 -7.51
CA LYS A 277 -9.63 -40.08 -7.44
C LYS A 277 -9.28 -38.97 -6.44
N ALA A 278 -8.72 -39.33 -5.29
CA ALA A 278 -8.28 -38.37 -4.29
C ALA A 278 -7.18 -37.45 -4.86
N MET A 279 -6.12 -38.03 -5.44
CA MET A 279 -5.01 -37.29 -6.04
C MET A 279 -5.46 -36.40 -7.20
N LYS A 280 -6.40 -36.84 -8.04
CA LYS A 280 -7.00 -35.97 -9.07
C LYS A 280 -7.78 -34.80 -8.45
N GLY A 281 -8.45 -35.01 -7.33
CA GLY A 281 -9.10 -33.92 -6.59
C GLY A 281 -8.10 -32.92 -6.02
N THR A 282 -6.98 -33.42 -5.48
CA THR A 282 -5.88 -32.58 -4.99
C THR A 282 -5.23 -31.77 -6.11
N GLU A 283 -4.99 -32.38 -7.28
CA GLU A 283 -4.49 -31.67 -8.48
C GLU A 283 -5.39 -30.48 -8.85
N GLN A 284 -6.71 -30.72 -8.90
CA GLN A 284 -7.69 -29.67 -9.19
C GLN A 284 -7.69 -28.55 -8.15
N LYS A 285 -7.51 -28.87 -6.86
CA LYS A 285 -7.39 -27.85 -5.81
C LYS A 285 -6.11 -27.03 -5.98
N LEU A 286 -4.97 -27.66 -6.31
CA LEU A 286 -3.73 -26.94 -6.59
C LEU A 286 -3.88 -26.00 -7.80
N ASP A 287 -4.56 -26.44 -8.86
CA ASP A 287 -4.89 -25.59 -10.01
C ASP A 287 -5.78 -24.40 -9.63
N GLN A 288 -6.77 -24.62 -8.76
CA GLN A 288 -7.62 -23.55 -8.24
C GLN A 288 -6.83 -22.56 -7.39
N LEU A 289 -5.92 -23.03 -6.54
CA LEU A 289 -5.03 -22.17 -5.75
C LEU A 289 -4.17 -21.30 -6.67
N ALA A 290 -3.62 -21.85 -7.75
CA ALA A 290 -2.84 -21.09 -8.73
C ALA A 290 -3.67 -20.01 -9.44
N GLN A 291 -4.90 -20.33 -9.84
CA GLN A 291 -5.81 -19.34 -10.45
C GLN A 291 -6.21 -18.24 -9.47
N GLN A 292 -6.43 -18.58 -8.20
CA GLN A 292 -6.73 -17.59 -7.17
C GLN A 292 -5.52 -16.71 -6.86
N TYR A 293 -4.33 -17.31 -6.80
CA TYR A 293 -3.08 -16.59 -6.67
C TYR A 293 -2.92 -15.54 -7.77
N ASP A 294 -3.15 -15.91 -9.04
CA ASP A 294 -3.06 -15.00 -10.18
C ASP A 294 -4.01 -13.81 -10.07
N LYS A 295 -5.24 -14.05 -9.62
CA LYS A 295 -6.21 -12.97 -9.37
C LYS A 295 -5.78 -12.04 -8.25
N LEU A 296 -5.18 -12.57 -7.18
CA LEU A 296 -4.65 -11.77 -6.08
C LEU A 296 -3.43 -10.95 -6.50
N VAL A 297 -2.58 -11.49 -7.37
CA VAL A 297 -1.48 -10.75 -7.99
C VAL A 297 -1.99 -9.59 -8.83
N GLU A 298 -3.01 -9.81 -9.67
CA GLU A 298 -3.63 -8.73 -10.43
C GLU A 298 -4.20 -7.66 -9.50
N LEU A 299 -4.92 -8.06 -8.44
CA LEU A 299 -5.48 -7.14 -7.47
C LEU A 299 -4.41 -6.35 -6.71
N GLU A 300 -3.31 -6.99 -6.31
CA GLU A 300 -2.18 -6.30 -5.66
C GLU A 300 -1.58 -5.23 -6.57
N ASN A 301 -1.41 -5.55 -7.86
CA ASN A 301 -0.92 -4.60 -8.85
C ASN A 301 -1.92 -3.45 -9.09
N ASP A 302 -3.22 -3.75 -9.12
CA ASP A 302 -4.28 -2.73 -9.22
C ASP A 302 -4.26 -1.79 -8.01
N LEU A 303 -4.07 -2.33 -6.79
CA LEU A 303 -3.96 -1.53 -5.55
C LEU A 303 -2.71 -0.63 -5.54
N LEU A 304 -1.57 -1.14 -6.02
CA LEU A 304 -0.36 -0.33 -6.18
C LEU A 304 -0.58 0.80 -7.20
N ASN A 305 -1.25 0.51 -8.32
CA ASN A 305 -1.60 1.52 -9.31
C ASN A 305 -2.56 2.57 -8.72
N LEU A 306 -3.54 2.16 -7.93
CA LEU A 306 -4.44 3.08 -7.24
C LEU A 306 -3.69 4.00 -6.28
N ASN A 307 -2.76 3.47 -5.49
CA ASN A 307 -1.96 4.28 -4.58
C ASN A 307 -1.12 5.31 -5.34
N ARG A 308 -0.47 4.90 -6.43
CA ARG A 308 0.26 5.82 -7.34
C ARG A 308 -0.65 6.92 -7.88
N LEU A 309 -1.85 6.57 -8.35
CA LEU A 309 -2.81 7.53 -8.88
C LEU A 309 -3.32 8.50 -7.80
N ALA A 310 -3.49 8.03 -6.56
CA ALA A 310 -3.87 8.89 -5.43
C ALA A 310 -2.76 9.91 -5.12
N GLU A 311 -1.50 9.45 -5.01
CA GLU A 311 -0.34 10.32 -4.80
C GLU A 311 -0.19 11.36 -5.94
N GLU A 312 -0.33 10.95 -7.20
CA GLU A 312 -0.28 11.86 -8.34
C GLU A 312 -1.44 12.87 -8.33
N THR A 313 -2.59 12.50 -7.81
CA THR A 313 -3.74 13.41 -7.64
C THR A 313 -3.48 14.45 -6.55
N ASP A 314 -2.89 14.04 -5.42
CA ASP A 314 -2.51 14.95 -4.33
C ASP A 314 -1.42 15.93 -4.79
N HIS A 315 -0.41 15.45 -5.54
CA HIS A 315 0.60 16.31 -6.14
C HIS A 315 -0.01 17.29 -7.15
N LEU A 316 -0.92 16.83 -8.01
CA LEU A 316 -1.60 17.72 -8.95
C LEU A 316 -2.43 18.80 -8.22
N ALA A 317 -3.09 18.45 -7.13
CA ALA A 317 -3.84 19.41 -6.32
C ALA A 317 -2.93 20.48 -5.71
N ASN A 318 -1.78 20.07 -5.16
CA ASN A 318 -0.77 21.00 -4.63
C ASN A 318 -0.17 21.88 -5.74
N ASP A 319 0.13 21.31 -6.90
CA ASP A 319 0.65 22.06 -8.06
C ASP A 319 -0.37 23.10 -8.56
N LEU A 320 -1.68 22.76 -8.55
CA LEU A 320 -2.74 23.70 -8.90
C LEU A 320 -2.87 24.85 -7.89
N LEU A 321 -2.72 24.58 -6.59
CA LEU A 321 -2.70 25.62 -5.55
C LEU A 321 -1.49 26.55 -5.72
N ALA A 322 -0.29 25.98 -5.90
CA ALA A 322 0.93 26.74 -6.13
C ALA A 322 0.86 27.59 -7.42
N PHE A 323 0.27 27.04 -8.50
CA PHE A 323 0.03 27.78 -9.73
C PHE A 323 -0.95 28.95 -9.51
N ASN A 324 -2.00 28.76 -8.71
CA ASN A 324 -2.95 29.82 -8.35
C ASN A 324 -2.28 30.94 -7.54
N ASP A 325 -1.43 30.59 -6.57
CA ASP A 325 -0.67 31.58 -5.79
C ASP A 325 0.33 32.36 -6.68
N LYS A 326 0.92 31.70 -7.68
CA LYS A 326 1.77 32.34 -8.69
C LYS A 326 0.99 33.29 -9.60
N LEU A 327 -0.27 32.98 -9.91
CA LEU A 327 -1.18 33.87 -10.65
C LEU A 327 -1.60 35.08 -9.81
N GLU A 328 -1.93 34.90 -8.53
CA GLU A 328 -2.31 36.02 -7.65
C GLU A 328 -1.13 36.94 -7.36
N SER A 329 0.07 36.40 -7.17
CA SER A 329 1.30 37.20 -6.96
C SER A 329 1.77 37.95 -8.21
N THR A 330 1.29 37.60 -9.40
CA THR A 330 1.57 38.30 -10.67
C THR A 330 0.50 39.34 -11.05
N LYS A 331 -0.56 39.50 -10.25
CA LYS A 331 -1.51 40.60 -10.42
C LYS A 331 -0.92 41.91 -9.85
N PRO A 332 -0.92 43.02 -10.61
CA PRO A 332 -0.44 44.30 -10.10
C PRO A 332 -1.31 44.79 -8.94
N GLN A 333 -0.66 45.23 -7.87
CA GLN A 333 -1.23 45.62 -6.57
C GLN A 333 -2.03 46.95 -6.59
N SER A 334 -2.68 47.29 -7.71
CA SER A 334 -3.34 48.58 -7.94
C SER A 334 -4.78 48.67 -7.41
N GLU A 335 -5.39 47.60 -6.90
CA GLU A 335 -6.80 47.62 -6.49
C GLU A 335 -7.05 47.66 -4.97
N GLN A 336 -6.02 47.53 -4.12
CA GLN A 336 -6.20 47.55 -2.65
C GLN A 336 -5.91 48.90 -1.98
N GLN A 337 -5.65 49.96 -2.74
CA GLN A 337 -5.55 51.33 -2.19
C GLN A 337 -6.34 52.33 -3.03
N ALA A 338 -7.63 52.08 -3.25
CA ALA A 338 -8.58 53.17 -3.51
C ALA A 338 -9.04 53.73 -2.15
N ALA A 339 -8.18 54.53 -1.49
CA ALA A 339 -8.63 55.39 -0.41
C ALA A 339 -9.67 56.39 -0.96
N PRO A 340 -10.76 56.69 -0.23
CA PRO A 340 -11.77 57.61 -0.72
C PRO A 340 -11.16 59.01 -0.84
N LEU A 341 -11.14 59.54 -2.07
CA LEU A 341 -10.79 60.92 -2.35
C LEU A 341 -11.78 61.84 -1.61
N GLN A 342 -11.31 62.49 -0.55
CA GLN A 342 -12.01 63.63 0.04
C GLN A 342 -11.92 64.80 -0.94
N GLU A 343 -13.08 65.26 -1.41
CA GLU A 343 -13.23 66.56 -2.07
C GLU A 343 -12.86 67.67 -1.10
N ASN A 344 -11.82 68.44 -1.44
CA ASN A 344 -11.66 69.81 -0.94
C ASN A 344 -11.80 70.77 -2.14
N PRO A 345 -12.69 71.76 -2.07
CA PRO A 345 -12.86 72.75 -3.10
C PRO A 345 -11.97 73.94 -2.77
N ASP A 346 -10.76 74.00 -3.31
CA ASP A 346 -10.19 75.30 -3.67
C ASP A 346 -9.12 75.14 -4.74
N GLY A 347 -9.40 75.75 -5.88
CA GLY A 347 -8.61 75.61 -7.09
C GLY A 347 -7.29 76.37 -7.00
N LYS A 348 -6.21 75.69 -7.36
CA LYS A 348 -5.15 76.13 -8.30
C LYS A 348 -3.92 75.25 -8.09
N GLN A 349 -3.64 74.36 -9.05
CA GLN A 349 -2.31 74.01 -9.58
C GLN A 349 -2.41 72.79 -10.52
N ALA A 350 -3.13 72.96 -11.64
CA ALA A 350 -3.11 72.00 -12.74
C ALA A 350 -1.95 72.34 -13.68
N ALA A 351 -0.76 71.75 -13.48
CA ALA A 351 0.26 71.62 -14.54
C ALA A 351 1.44 70.69 -14.20
N SER A 352 1.73 70.40 -12.93
CA SER A 352 2.98 69.71 -12.56
C SER A 352 2.87 68.21 -12.28
N GLU A 353 1.67 67.64 -12.19
CA GLU A 353 1.50 66.24 -11.75
C GLU A 353 1.21 65.24 -12.87
N LYS A 354 0.77 65.70 -14.06
CA LYS A 354 0.50 64.80 -15.19
C LYS A 354 1.76 64.09 -15.70
N SER A 355 2.90 64.79 -15.75
CA SER A 355 4.14 64.22 -16.28
C SER A 355 4.83 63.21 -15.34
N LYS A 356 4.58 63.28 -14.02
CA LYS A 356 5.06 62.25 -13.07
C LYS A 356 4.14 61.04 -12.98
N MET A 357 2.86 61.18 -13.34
CA MET A 357 1.89 60.09 -13.33
C MET A 357 1.92 59.27 -14.64
N GLU A 358 2.28 59.90 -15.77
CA GLU A 358 2.49 59.19 -17.05
C GLU A 358 3.78 58.37 -17.06
N GLN A 359 4.91 58.91 -16.55
CA GLN A 359 6.16 58.12 -16.43
C GLN A 359 6.04 56.93 -15.46
N LYS A 360 5.24 57.06 -14.39
CA LYS A 360 5.02 55.96 -13.44
C LYS A 360 4.00 54.92 -13.93
N LYS A 361 3.18 55.26 -14.93
CA LYS A 361 2.31 54.30 -15.64
C LYS A 361 3.05 53.50 -16.70
N GLU A 362 4.04 54.10 -17.36
CA GLU A 362 4.89 53.41 -18.34
C GLU A 362 5.86 52.40 -17.69
N GLU A 363 6.36 52.67 -16.49
CA GLU A 363 7.18 51.69 -15.73
C GLU A 363 6.35 50.54 -15.11
N ALA A 364 5.08 50.78 -14.79
CA ALA A 364 4.19 49.75 -14.23
C ALA A 364 3.62 48.79 -15.31
N HIS A 365 3.63 49.18 -16.59
CA HIS A 365 3.20 48.32 -17.70
C HIS A 365 4.26 47.31 -18.19
N GLN A 366 5.46 47.28 -17.59
CA GLN A 366 6.53 46.35 -17.98
C GLN A 366 6.57 45.03 -17.19
N GLN A 367 5.63 44.75 -16.28
CA GLN A 367 5.76 43.61 -15.36
C GLN A 367 5.22 42.26 -15.87
N ARG A 368 4.57 42.20 -17.04
CA ARG A 368 4.32 40.93 -17.74
C ARG A 368 5.22 40.87 -18.96
N SER A 369 6.39 40.25 -18.81
CA SER A 369 7.17 39.88 -19.98
C SER A 369 6.37 38.84 -20.79
N PRO A 370 6.36 38.90 -22.13
CA PRO A 370 5.71 37.89 -22.97
C PRO A 370 6.25 36.47 -22.71
N GLU A 371 7.45 36.36 -22.13
CA GLU A 371 8.03 35.12 -21.64
C GLU A 371 7.29 34.56 -20.42
N MET A 372 6.86 35.41 -19.47
CA MET A 372 6.15 35.01 -18.26
C MET A 372 4.71 34.54 -18.57
N GLU A 373 4.03 35.18 -19.53
CA GLU A 373 2.72 34.73 -20.02
C GLU A 373 2.81 33.39 -20.76
N LYS A 374 3.87 33.20 -21.55
CA LYS A 374 4.15 31.93 -22.22
C LYS A 374 4.48 30.81 -21.23
N GLU A 375 5.20 31.13 -20.14
CA GLU A 375 5.50 30.19 -19.07
C GLU A 375 4.22 29.74 -18.31
N LEU A 376 3.34 30.68 -17.98
CA LEU A 376 2.04 30.40 -17.35
C LEU A 376 1.14 29.55 -18.25
N ALA A 377 1.08 29.88 -19.55
CA ALA A 377 0.30 29.10 -20.52
C ALA A 377 0.83 27.67 -20.68
N ASN A 378 2.15 27.49 -20.70
CA ASN A 378 2.78 26.17 -20.73
C ASN A 378 2.49 25.37 -19.45
N GLN A 379 2.61 25.99 -18.27
CA GLN A 379 2.28 25.35 -16.98
C GLN A 379 0.80 24.93 -16.94
N GLN A 380 -0.11 25.79 -17.40
CA GLN A 380 -1.54 25.47 -17.47
C GLN A 380 -1.84 24.31 -18.44
N ALA A 381 -1.18 24.27 -19.59
CA ALA A 381 -1.33 23.18 -20.56
C ALA A 381 -0.80 21.85 -20.00
N GLU A 382 0.32 21.88 -19.28
CA GLU A 382 0.89 20.70 -18.63
C GLU A 382 -0.03 20.15 -17.53
N LEU A 383 -0.59 21.02 -16.68
CA LEU A 383 -1.53 20.62 -15.63
C LEU A 383 -2.80 20.00 -16.20
N LYS A 384 -3.37 20.56 -17.28
CA LYS A 384 -4.51 19.97 -17.99
C LYS A 384 -4.19 18.61 -18.60
N HIS A 385 -2.99 18.46 -19.17
CA HIS A 385 -2.56 17.19 -19.75
C HIS A 385 -2.37 16.11 -18.69
N ARG A 386 -1.77 16.45 -17.54
CA ARG A 386 -1.66 15.54 -16.38
C ARG A 386 -3.03 15.13 -15.85
N GLN A 387 -3.95 16.09 -15.70
CA GLN A 387 -5.34 15.81 -15.29
C GLN A 387 -6.03 14.82 -16.25
N SER A 388 -5.92 15.04 -17.56
CA SER A 388 -6.53 14.16 -18.57
C SER A 388 -5.93 12.75 -18.56
N ARG A 389 -4.62 12.62 -18.30
CA ARG A 389 -3.97 11.31 -18.15
C ARG A 389 -4.46 10.58 -16.91
N LEU A 390 -4.50 11.25 -15.77
CA LEU A 390 -4.99 10.68 -14.51
C LEU A 390 -6.43 10.19 -14.62
N ALA A 391 -7.31 10.99 -15.23
CA ALA A 391 -8.70 10.60 -15.47
C ALA A 391 -8.79 9.32 -16.32
N LYS A 392 -7.98 9.22 -17.37
CA LYS A 392 -7.94 8.05 -18.25
C LYS A 392 -7.40 6.81 -17.55
N ASP A 393 -6.31 6.93 -16.79
CA ASP A 393 -5.70 5.82 -16.06
C ASP A 393 -6.66 5.31 -14.96
N LEU A 394 -7.40 6.22 -14.31
CA LEU A 394 -8.43 5.88 -13.35
C LEU A 394 -9.61 5.15 -14.02
N ASP A 395 -10.13 5.68 -15.14
CA ASP A 395 -11.22 5.04 -15.90
C ASP A 395 -10.85 3.62 -16.33
N GLN A 396 -9.61 3.42 -16.83
CA GLN A 396 -9.12 2.09 -17.19
C GLN A 396 -9.08 1.12 -15.99
N LEU A 397 -8.75 1.61 -14.80
CA LEU A 397 -8.72 0.79 -13.60
C LEU A 397 -10.14 0.44 -13.13
N LEU A 398 -11.06 1.41 -13.20
CA LEU A 398 -12.48 1.23 -12.87
C LEU A 398 -13.19 0.27 -13.84
N GLU A 399 -12.85 0.30 -15.13
CA GLU A 399 -13.35 -0.66 -16.13
C GLU A 399 -12.93 -2.11 -15.81
N ARG A 400 -11.71 -2.31 -15.30
CA ARG A 400 -11.18 -3.64 -14.98
C ARG A 400 -11.76 -4.23 -13.69
N ARG A 401 -12.16 -3.38 -12.74
CA ARG A 401 -12.61 -3.79 -11.41
C ARG A 401 -13.83 -2.97 -10.96
N PRO A 402 -15.05 -3.33 -11.42
CA PRO A 402 -16.27 -2.65 -11.00
C PRO A 402 -16.56 -2.77 -9.49
N GLU A 403 -15.90 -3.69 -8.77
CA GLU A 403 -16.04 -3.86 -7.31
C GLU A 403 -15.20 -2.86 -6.50
N LEU A 404 -14.13 -2.30 -7.08
CA LEU A 404 -13.36 -1.19 -6.46
C LEU A 404 -14.10 0.15 -6.57
N VAL A 405 -15.16 0.20 -7.39
CA VAL A 405 -15.93 1.41 -7.71
C VAL A 405 -16.58 2.00 -6.47
N ASP A 406 -17.21 1.23 -5.57
CA ASP A 406 -18.00 1.84 -4.49
C ASP A 406 -17.13 2.49 -3.39
N ALA A 407 -15.91 1.98 -3.17
CA ALA A 407 -14.94 2.55 -2.24
C ALA A 407 -14.15 3.72 -2.86
N ALA A 408 -13.66 3.55 -4.09
CA ALA A 408 -12.90 4.58 -4.80
C ALA A 408 -13.78 5.75 -5.26
N ARG A 409 -14.97 5.48 -5.81
CA ARG A 409 -15.91 6.51 -6.31
C ARG A 409 -16.41 7.41 -5.19
N ASN A 410 -16.63 6.92 -3.96
CA ASN A 410 -17.08 7.78 -2.86
C ASN A 410 -15.98 8.68 -2.29
N TYR A 411 -14.73 8.22 -2.29
CA TYR A 411 -13.58 9.02 -1.84
C TYR A 411 -13.16 10.03 -2.91
N GLN A 412 -13.04 9.58 -4.17
CA GLN A 412 -12.62 10.41 -5.28
C GLN A 412 -13.72 11.32 -5.81
N MET A 413 -15.03 10.96 -5.81
CA MET A 413 -16.09 11.92 -6.17
C MET A 413 -16.16 13.08 -5.18
N LYS A 414 -15.94 12.85 -3.89
CA LYS A 414 -15.93 13.93 -2.90
C LYS A 414 -14.74 14.88 -3.09
N GLN A 415 -13.57 14.35 -3.45
CA GLN A 415 -12.41 15.17 -3.75
C GLN A 415 -12.50 15.86 -5.13
N LEU A 416 -13.00 15.18 -6.16
CA LEU A 416 -13.25 15.75 -7.49
C LEU A 416 -14.39 16.77 -7.47
N ASP A 417 -15.51 16.55 -6.77
CA ASP A 417 -16.57 17.57 -6.62
C ASP A 417 -16.07 18.78 -5.82
N SER A 418 -15.22 18.56 -4.81
CA SER A 418 -14.55 19.65 -4.09
C SER A 418 -13.63 20.43 -5.01
N LEU A 419 -12.79 19.75 -5.78
CA LEU A 419 -11.86 20.35 -6.73
C LEU A 419 -12.56 21.03 -7.89
N VAL A 420 -13.62 20.44 -8.47
CA VAL A 420 -14.43 21.00 -9.57
C VAL A 420 -15.22 22.21 -9.09
N ARG A 421 -15.74 22.22 -7.85
CA ARG A 421 -16.36 23.43 -7.28
C ARG A 421 -15.34 24.53 -7.01
N GLN A 422 -14.15 24.17 -6.53
CA GLN A 422 -13.05 25.14 -6.34
C GLN A 422 -12.52 25.66 -7.69
N THR A 423 -12.36 24.82 -8.71
CA THR A 423 -11.95 25.27 -10.06
C THR A 423 -13.07 26.02 -10.78
N SER A 424 -14.34 25.67 -10.62
CA SER A 424 -15.46 26.42 -11.23
C SER A 424 -15.60 27.81 -10.62
N GLN A 425 -15.41 27.95 -9.30
CA GLN A 425 -15.35 29.24 -8.60
C GLN A 425 -14.13 30.09 -8.99
N LEU A 426 -13.06 29.46 -9.49
CA LEU A 426 -11.83 30.14 -9.95
C LEU A 426 -11.80 30.40 -11.47
N VAL A 427 -12.62 29.70 -12.26
CA VAL A 427 -12.72 29.84 -13.74
C VAL A 427 -13.76 30.87 -14.16
N GLU A 428 -14.88 31.02 -13.45
CA GLU A 428 -15.86 32.09 -13.72
C GLU A 428 -15.27 33.51 -13.72
N PRO A 429 -14.38 33.90 -12.80
CA PRO A 429 -13.71 35.20 -12.88
C PRO A 429 -12.65 35.29 -14.00
N GLN A 430 -12.14 34.17 -14.54
CA GLN A 430 -11.14 34.17 -15.62
C GLN A 430 -11.75 34.43 -17.01
N THR A 431 -12.96 33.93 -17.28
CA THR A 431 -13.66 34.21 -18.55
C THR A 431 -14.05 35.68 -18.65
N GLN A 432 -14.48 36.28 -17.52
CA GLN A 432 -14.83 37.70 -17.44
C GLN A 432 -13.59 38.60 -17.59
N VAL A 433 -12.42 38.18 -17.08
CA VAL A 433 -11.16 38.90 -17.27
C VAL A 433 -10.61 38.74 -18.69
N ALA A 434 -10.73 37.56 -19.30
CA ALA A 434 -10.34 37.35 -20.69
C ALA A 434 -11.23 38.12 -21.69
N GLU A 435 -12.55 38.15 -21.46
CA GLU A 435 -13.49 38.98 -22.23
C GLU A 435 -13.24 40.48 -22.00
N ALA A 436 -13.00 40.92 -20.76
CA ALA A 436 -12.70 42.32 -20.46
C ALA A 436 -11.37 42.80 -21.07
N ILE A 437 -10.38 41.91 -21.23
CA ILE A 437 -9.11 42.21 -21.92
C ILE A 437 -9.34 42.29 -23.45
N GLN A 438 -10.30 41.53 -23.99
CA GLN A 438 -10.60 41.53 -25.42
C GLN A 438 -11.46 42.75 -25.84
N GLU A 439 -12.30 43.27 -24.94
CA GLU A 439 -13.09 44.50 -25.15
C GLU A 439 -12.28 45.80 -24.98
N GLN A 440 -11.09 45.77 -24.36
CA GLN A 440 -10.24 46.96 -24.14
C GLN A 440 -9.16 47.20 -25.19
N ALA A 441 -9.12 46.45 -26.30
CA ALA A 441 -8.22 46.74 -27.40
C ALA A 441 -8.67 48.02 -28.17
N PRO A 442 -7.86 49.09 -28.24
CA PRO A 442 -8.26 50.32 -28.91
C PRO A 442 -8.29 50.17 -30.44
N VAL A 443 -9.38 50.63 -31.04
CA VAL A 443 -9.55 50.85 -32.48
C VAL A 443 -8.80 52.12 -32.90
N ALA A 444 -7.67 51.99 -33.62
CA ALA A 444 -7.09 52.95 -34.60
C ALA A 444 -5.69 52.46 -35.02
N ALA A 445 -5.22 52.50 -36.27
CA ALA A 445 -5.72 52.92 -37.58
C ALA A 445 -4.66 52.51 -38.63
N GLY A 446 -5.03 52.39 -39.91
CA GLY A 446 -4.07 52.60 -41.01
C GLY A 446 -4.09 51.60 -42.17
N ARG A 447 -4.97 51.86 -43.14
CA ARG A 447 -4.88 51.52 -44.58
C ARG A 447 -3.44 51.66 -45.15
N PRO A 448 -3.03 50.94 -46.22
CA PRO A 448 -3.68 51.11 -47.54
C PRO A 448 -3.73 49.91 -48.50
N ALA A 449 -4.49 50.15 -49.58
CA ALA A 449 -4.49 49.53 -50.91
C ALA A 449 -5.28 48.22 -51.11
N ALA A 450 -6.42 48.38 -51.80
CA ALA A 450 -7.14 47.34 -52.52
C ALA A 450 -6.27 46.76 -53.67
N PRO A 451 -6.55 45.55 -54.21
CA PRO A 451 -7.80 45.30 -54.94
C PRO A 451 -8.54 43.99 -54.59
N GLN A 452 -9.86 44.15 -54.43
CA GLN A 452 -10.94 43.32 -54.96
C GLN A 452 -10.83 41.79 -54.84
N THR A 453 -11.49 41.25 -53.81
CA THR A 453 -12.09 39.91 -53.84
C THR A 453 -13.40 39.92 -54.63
N ALA A 454 -13.43 39.08 -55.66
CA ALA A 454 -14.41 38.03 -55.88
C ALA A 454 -15.88 38.34 -56.24
N GLU A 455 -16.39 37.38 -57.03
CA GLU A 455 -17.79 36.98 -57.22
C GLU A 455 -18.63 37.72 -58.25
N GLN A 456 -18.70 37.11 -59.45
CA GLN A 456 -19.98 36.96 -60.14
C GLN A 456 -20.23 35.49 -60.46
N THR A 457 -21.09 34.89 -59.63
CA THR A 457 -21.86 33.69 -59.95
C THR A 457 -22.95 34.07 -60.95
N ARG A 458 -22.89 33.51 -62.15
CA ARG A 458 -23.94 33.33 -63.20
C ARG A 458 -23.23 32.46 -64.25
N GLU A 459 -23.73 31.36 -64.77
CA GLU A 459 -25.06 31.04 -65.24
C GLU A 459 -25.12 29.53 -65.57
N ALA A 460 -26.31 29.09 -65.97
CA ALA A 460 -26.76 27.72 -66.09
C ALA A 460 -26.16 26.84 -67.22
N ASN A 461 -26.28 25.54 -66.96
CA ASN A 461 -26.59 24.43 -67.88
C ASN A 461 -25.49 23.68 -68.69
N PRO A 462 -25.74 22.38 -68.99
CA PRO A 462 -24.77 21.29 -69.30
C PRO A 462 -24.63 21.10 -70.84
N PRO A 463 -23.89 20.12 -71.48
CA PRO A 463 -23.88 18.68 -71.18
C PRO A 463 -22.61 17.84 -71.53
N ALA A 464 -22.66 16.56 -71.10
CA ALA A 464 -22.23 15.33 -71.80
C ALA A 464 -20.75 15.05 -72.18
N THR A 465 -20.33 13.82 -71.81
CA THR A 465 -19.42 12.88 -72.53
C THR A 465 -17.93 13.28 -72.67
N ALA A 466 -16.90 12.40 -72.64
CA ALA A 466 -16.76 10.96 -72.77
C ALA A 466 -15.36 10.51 -72.27
N GLN A 467 -15.22 9.20 -72.00
CA GLN A 467 -14.01 8.34 -72.11
C GLN A 467 -12.88 8.53 -71.07
N GLY A 468 -12.22 7.49 -70.53
CA GLY A 468 -12.27 6.03 -70.69
C GLY A 468 -11.61 5.40 -69.44
N GLU A 469 -12.18 4.34 -68.89
CA GLU A 469 -11.72 2.96 -69.13
C GLU A 469 -10.20 2.77 -69.01
N ASN A 470 -9.77 2.20 -67.88
CA ASN A 470 -9.17 0.87 -67.97
C ASN A 470 -9.36 0.08 -66.66
N GLN A 471 -10.08 -1.03 -66.81
CA GLN A 471 -10.29 -2.12 -65.86
C GLN A 471 -9.04 -3.06 -65.83
N PRO A 472 -9.12 -4.34 -65.41
CA PRO A 472 -9.38 -4.89 -64.06
C PRO A 472 -8.35 -6.01 -63.70
N ALA A 473 -8.60 -6.70 -62.56
CA ALA A 473 -8.53 -8.17 -62.37
C ALA A 473 -7.18 -8.89 -62.63
N GLN A 474 -6.72 -9.87 -61.85
CA GLN A 474 -7.34 -10.89 -61.01
C GLN A 474 -6.17 -11.72 -60.39
N PRO A 475 -6.42 -12.79 -59.61
CA PRO A 475 -5.55 -13.29 -58.55
C PRO A 475 -4.81 -14.59 -58.93
N ALA A 476 -3.95 -15.04 -58.01
CA ALA A 476 -3.68 -16.45 -57.74
C ALA A 476 -3.34 -16.59 -56.25
#